data_AF-A0A2M8P8V2-F1
#
_entry.id   AF-A0A2M8P8V2-F1
#
_cell.length_a   1.000
_cell.length_b   1.000
_cell.length_c   1.000
_cell.angle_alpha   90.00
_cell.angle_beta   90.00
_cell.angle_gamma   90.00
#
_symmetry.space_group_name_H-M   'P 1'
#
loop_
_entity.id
_entity.type
_entity.pdbx_description
1 polymer ?
#
loop_
_entity_poly.entity_id
_entity_poly.type
_entity_poly.pdbx_seq_one_letter_code
_entity_poly.pdbx_strand_id
1 'polypeptide(L)'
;MLAQNEPTSVTTHMEKLKLSEMEKYFEREGWRAEGYNIFSALFCQPEKELLTDPKLFETLRKSFDVLGAKGIEQIDLMQDAVGATSETDLLIEYARLFVGPFKTVVPPYSSIFLGSRTVMSDDTMWVLDFYRKAGMEFNRDV
;
A
#
# COMPACT_ATOMS: atom_id res chain seq x y z
N MET A 1 58.06 -0.40 10.68
CA MET A 1 57.64 -1.68 10.09
C MET A 1 56.19 -1.90 10.50
N LEU A 2 55.25 -1.44 9.68
CA LEU A 2 53.81 -1.46 9.97
C LEU A 2 53.22 -2.70 9.30
N ALA A 3 52.69 -3.63 10.10
CA ALA A 3 51.96 -4.78 9.59
C ALA A 3 50.60 -4.31 9.07
N GLN A 4 50.39 -4.43 7.75
CA GLN A 4 49.08 -4.35 7.13
C GLN A 4 48.35 -5.66 7.50
N ASN A 5 47.40 -5.57 8.43
CA ASN A 5 46.46 -6.67 8.69
C ASN A 5 45.45 -6.70 7.54
N GLU A 6 45.59 -7.68 6.64
CA GLU A 6 44.57 -7.98 5.63
C GLU A 6 43.28 -8.45 6.33
N PRO A 7 42.10 -7.96 5.90
CA PRO A 7 40.84 -8.42 6.46
C PRO A 7 40.65 -9.92 6.19
N THR A 8 40.52 -10.70 7.25
CA THR A 8 40.41 -12.17 7.21
C THR A 8 39.11 -12.60 6.51
N SER A 9 39.17 -13.66 5.70
CA SER A 9 38.08 -14.24 4.88
C SER A 9 36.69 -14.36 5.59
N VAL A 10 36.69 -14.57 6.90
CA VAL A 10 35.46 -14.64 7.72
C VAL A 10 34.75 -13.28 7.79
N THR A 11 35.47 -12.18 7.94
CA THR A 11 34.92 -10.81 7.98
C THR A 11 34.25 -10.46 6.64
N THR A 12 34.91 -10.79 5.52
CA THR A 12 34.36 -10.60 4.18
C THR A 12 33.11 -11.47 3.93
N HIS A 13 33.05 -12.67 4.50
CA HIS A 13 31.86 -13.52 4.40
C HIS A 13 30.69 -12.98 5.23
N MET A 14 30.95 -12.52 6.47
CA MET A 14 29.94 -11.92 7.34
C MET A 14 29.39 -10.60 6.78
N GLU A 15 30.22 -9.78 6.15
CA GLU A 15 29.79 -8.55 5.47
C GLU A 15 28.89 -8.84 4.26
N LYS A 16 29.23 -9.85 3.45
CA LYS A 16 28.37 -10.29 2.33
C LYS A 16 27.03 -10.83 2.81
N LEU A 17 27.01 -11.56 3.92
CA LEU A 17 25.77 -12.06 4.51
C LEU A 17 24.86 -10.90 4.95
N LYS A 18 25.41 -9.92 5.68
CA LYS A 18 24.67 -8.72 6.09
C LYS A 18 24.13 -7.93 4.91
N LEU A 19 24.92 -7.79 3.84
CA LEU A 19 24.48 -7.10 2.62
C LEU A 19 23.32 -7.85 1.97
N SER A 20 23.39 -9.19 1.89
CA SER A 20 22.31 -10.01 1.34
C SER A 20 21.01 -9.97 2.17
N GLU A 21 21.13 -9.87 3.50
CA GLU A 21 19.97 -9.71 4.39
C GLU A 21 19.33 -8.34 4.23
N MET A 22 20.16 -7.30 4.08
CA MET A 22 19.71 -5.94 3.86
C MET A 22 19.02 -5.78 2.50
N GLU A 23 19.55 -6.37 1.44
CA GLU A 23 18.92 -6.42 0.12
C GLU A 23 17.54 -7.08 0.18
N LYS A 24 17.42 -8.23 0.86
CA LYS A 24 16.14 -8.91 1.08
C LYS A 24 15.15 -8.04 1.86
N TYR A 25 15.63 -7.31 2.87
CA TYR A 25 14.79 -6.39 3.62
C TYR A 25 14.25 -5.28 2.72
N PHE A 26 15.12 -4.60 1.98
CA PHE A 26 14.70 -3.52 1.07
C PHE A 26 13.75 -4.00 -0.02
N GLU A 27 14.02 -5.16 -0.62
CA GLU A 27 13.12 -5.78 -1.59
C GLU A 27 11.74 -6.01 -0.96
N ARG A 28 11.69 -6.65 0.20
CA ARG A 28 10.43 -6.94 0.91
C ARG A 28 9.66 -5.66 1.29
N GLU A 29 10.34 -4.62 1.77
CA GLU A 29 9.70 -3.35 2.09
C GLU A 29 9.25 -2.59 0.83
N GLY A 30 9.99 -2.70 -0.27
CA GLY A 30 9.58 -2.19 -1.58
C GLY A 30 8.26 -2.80 -2.03
N TRP A 31 8.16 -4.13 -2.00
CA TRP A 31 6.91 -4.84 -2.34
C TRP A 31 5.76 -4.51 -1.39
N ARG A 32 6.03 -4.24 -0.11
CA ARG A 32 5.03 -3.74 0.84
C ARG A 32 4.49 -2.38 0.43
N ALA A 33 5.38 -1.45 0.08
CA ALA A 33 5.00 -0.12 -0.37
C ALA A 33 4.16 -0.18 -1.64
N GLU A 34 4.54 -1.01 -2.62
CA GLU A 34 3.76 -1.21 -3.86
C GLU A 34 2.33 -1.70 -3.55
N GLY A 35 2.19 -2.71 -2.68
CA GLY A 35 0.88 -3.21 -2.26
C GLY A 35 0.01 -2.13 -1.61
N TYR A 36 0.60 -1.33 -0.71
CA TYR A 36 -0.12 -0.21 -0.08
C TYR A 36 -0.50 0.88 -1.06
N ASN A 37 0.38 1.23 -2.01
CA ASN A 37 0.08 2.22 -3.05
C ASN A 37 -1.09 1.78 -3.93
N ILE A 38 -1.09 0.51 -4.36
CA ILE A 38 -2.19 -0.05 -5.16
C ILE A 38 -3.50 -0.01 -4.39
N PHE A 39 -3.53 -0.50 -3.15
CA PHE A 39 -4.76 -0.42 -2.36
C PHE A 39 -5.21 1.02 -2.11
N SER A 40 -4.29 1.93 -1.82
CA SER A 40 -4.61 3.35 -1.66
C SER A 40 -5.31 3.89 -2.92
N ALA A 41 -4.86 3.52 -4.11
CA ALA A 41 -5.47 3.94 -5.36
C ALA A 41 -6.84 3.25 -5.59
N LEU A 42 -6.98 1.96 -5.26
CA LEU A 42 -8.23 1.21 -5.42
C LEU A 42 -9.36 1.65 -4.48
N PHE A 43 -9.05 2.34 -3.38
CA PHE A 43 -10.03 2.97 -2.49
C PHE A 43 -10.38 4.42 -2.87
N CYS A 44 -9.74 4.98 -3.90
CA CYS A 44 -10.13 6.25 -4.51
C CYS A 44 -11.22 6.04 -5.57
N GLN A 45 -11.68 7.14 -6.18
CA GLN A 45 -12.61 7.06 -7.30
C GLN A 45 -12.01 6.16 -8.39
N PRO A 46 -12.77 5.18 -8.91
CA PRO A 46 -12.26 4.26 -9.91
C PRO A 46 -11.92 5.01 -11.20
N GLU A 47 -10.71 4.78 -11.70
CA GLU A 47 -10.19 5.32 -12.96
C GLU A 47 -9.92 4.18 -13.92
N LYS A 48 -10.42 4.31 -15.15
CA LYS A 48 -10.30 3.24 -16.15
C LYS A 48 -8.84 2.96 -16.52
N GLU A 49 -8.02 4.00 -16.60
CA GLU A 49 -6.59 3.90 -16.92
C GLU A 49 -5.86 3.01 -15.92
N LEU A 50 -6.15 3.18 -14.62
CA LEU A 50 -5.59 2.35 -13.56
C LEU A 50 -6.08 0.90 -13.68
N LEU A 51 -7.40 0.71 -13.81
CA LEU A 51 -8.04 -0.61 -13.78
C LEU A 51 -7.73 -1.47 -15.02
N THR A 52 -7.35 -0.84 -16.13
CA THR A 52 -6.96 -1.52 -17.37
C THR A 52 -5.46 -1.73 -17.50
N ASP A 53 -4.64 -1.23 -16.57
CA ASP A 53 -3.21 -1.49 -16.55
C ASP A 53 -2.95 -2.98 -16.29
N PRO A 54 -2.36 -3.74 -17.23
CA PRO A 54 -2.05 -5.15 -17.04
C PRO A 54 -1.12 -5.41 -15.85
N LYS A 55 -0.32 -4.41 -15.44
CA LYS A 55 0.61 -4.52 -14.33
C LYS A 55 -0.06 -4.39 -12.97
N LEU A 56 -1.28 -3.85 -12.88
CA LEU A 56 -1.96 -3.58 -11.61
C LEU A 56 -2.07 -4.87 -10.77
N PHE A 57 -2.75 -5.88 -11.30
CA PHE A 57 -3.00 -7.14 -10.61
C PHE A 57 -1.75 -8.03 -10.53
N GLU A 58 -0.84 -7.94 -11.51
CA GLU A 58 0.47 -8.62 -11.45
C GLU A 58 1.30 -8.10 -10.28
N THR A 59 1.41 -6.78 -10.14
CA THR A 59 2.17 -6.12 -9.07
C THR A 59 1.55 -6.42 -7.71
N LEU A 60 0.23 -6.37 -7.60
CA LEU A 60 -0.47 -6.69 -6.36
C LEU A 60 -0.27 -8.16 -5.95
N ARG A 61 -0.36 -9.10 -6.89
CA ARG A 61 -0.07 -10.52 -6.63
C ARG A 61 1.35 -10.72 -6.14
N LYS A 62 2.32 -10.11 -6.83
CA LYS A 62 3.73 -10.22 -6.46
C LYS A 62 4.00 -9.64 -5.07
N SER A 63 3.35 -8.53 -4.73
CA SER A 63 3.39 -7.97 -3.38
C SER A 63 2.92 -8.98 -2.33
N PHE A 64 1.78 -9.65 -2.55
CA PHE A 64 1.27 -10.65 -1.62
C PHE A 64 2.18 -11.88 -1.50
N ASP A 65 2.70 -12.37 -2.62
CA ASP A 65 3.58 -13.53 -2.66
C ASP A 65 4.87 -13.28 -1.87
N VAL A 66 5.57 -12.17 -2.14
CA VAL A 66 6.81 -11.80 -1.44
C VAL A 66 6.58 -11.59 0.06
N LEU A 67 5.42 -11.05 0.44
CA LEU A 67 5.08 -10.81 1.84
C LEU A 67 4.56 -12.05 2.57
N GLY A 68 4.28 -13.15 1.85
CA GLY A 68 3.58 -14.32 2.38
C GLY A 68 2.18 -13.96 2.89
N ALA A 69 1.54 -12.95 2.29
CA ALA A 69 0.22 -12.49 2.67
C ALA A 69 -0.86 -13.49 2.23
N LYS A 70 -1.90 -13.62 3.05
CA LYS A 70 -3.05 -14.45 2.70
C LYS A 70 -3.95 -13.71 1.71
N GLY A 71 -4.58 -14.45 0.81
CA GLY A 71 -5.64 -13.95 -0.02
C GLY A 71 -5.25 -13.61 -1.47
N ILE A 72 -4.24 -14.29 -2.00
CA ILE A 72 -3.85 -14.17 -3.41
C ILE A 72 -5.02 -14.53 -4.35
N GLU A 73 -5.84 -15.52 -3.98
CA GLU A 73 -7.02 -15.93 -4.75
C GLU A 73 -8.06 -14.79 -4.89
N GLN A 74 -8.15 -13.89 -3.90
CA GLN A 74 -9.03 -12.73 -3.99
C GLN A 74 -8.54 -11.73 -5.03
N ILE A 75 -7.25 -11.69 -5.33
CA ILE A 75 -6.68 -10.83 -6.38
C ILE A 75 -7.16 -11.33 -7.75
N ASP A 76 -7.19 -12.65 -7.97
CA ASP A 76 -7.76 -13.25 -9.19
C ASP A 76 -9.23 -12.86 -9.36
N LEU A 77 -10.03 -13.03 -8.30
CA LEU A 77 -11.45 -12.67 -8.31
C LEU A 77 -11.67 -11.18 -8.58
N MET A 78 -10.82 -10.31 -8.02
CA MET A 78 -10.88 -8.87 -8.30
C MET A 78 -10.56 -8.56 -9.76
N GLN A 79 -9.55 -9.20 -10.34
CA GLN A 79 -9.18 -9.01 -11.74
C GLN A 79 -10.32 -9.43 -12.68
N ASP A 80 -10.92 -10.60 -12.44
CA ASP A 80 -12.07 -11.09 -13.22
C ASP A 80 -13.28 -10.16 -13.07
N ALA A 81 -13.58 -9.72 -11.86
CA ALA A 81 -14.70 -8.82 -11.59
C ALA A 81 -14.52 -7.46 -12.29
N VAL A 82 -13.30 -6.90 -12.28
CA VAL A 82 -13.00 -5.66 -13.00
C VAL A 82 -13.15 -5.85 -14.50
N GLY A 83 -12.74 -6.99 -15.06
CA GLY A 83 -12.94 -7.30 -16.49
C GLY A 83 -14.42 -7.46 -16.89
N ALA A 84 -15.27 -7.85 -15.95
CA ALA A 84 -16.71 -8.08 -16.17
C ALA A 84 -17.60 -6.86 -15.84
N THR A 85 -17.05 -5.81 -15.23
CA THR A 85 -17.82 -4.66 -14.73
C THR A 85 -17.56 -3.43 -15.59
N SER A 86 -18.61 -2.67 -15.92
CA SER A 86 -18.42 -1.41 -16.63
C SER A 86 -17.90 -0.32 -15.69
N GLU A 87 -17.16 0.66 -16.23
CA GLU A 87 -16.69 1.81 -15.47
C GLU A 87 -17.84 2.56 -14.78
N THR A 88 -18.98 2.70 -15.47
CA THR A 88 -20.17 3.34 -14.93
C THR A 88 -20.75 2.57 -13.74
N ASP A 89 -20.85 1.25 -13.83
CA ASP A 89 -21.36 0.43 -12.73
C ASP A 89 -20.43 0.52 -11.51
N LEU A 90 -19.12 0.53 -11.74
CA LEU A 90 -18.13 0.65 -10.68
C LEU A 90 -18.17 2.03 -10.01
N LEU A 91 -18.36 3.11 -10.77
CA LEU A 91 -18.56 4.47 -10.24
C LEU A 91 -19.83 4.59 -9.41
N ILE A 92 -20.93 3.96 -9.86
CA ILE A 92 -22.19 3.92 -9.11
C ILE A 92 -21.98 3.22 -7.76
N GLU A 93 -21.32 2.06 -7.76
CA GLU A 93 -21.03 1.32 -6.53
C GLU A 93 -20.08 2.08 -5.61
N TYR A 94 -19.03 2.71 -6.14
CA TYR A 94 -18.12 3.57 -5.39
C TYR A 94 -18.88 4.71 -4.70
N ALA A 95 -19.72 5.44 -5.44
CA ALA A 95 -20.52 6.53 -4.89
C ALA A 95 -21.49 6.06 -3.81
N ARG A 96 -22.15 4.91 -4.03
CA ARG A 96 -23.06 4.28 -3.05
C ARG A 96 -22.35 3.88 -1.76
N LEU A 97 -21.13 3.34 -1.86
CA LEU A 97 -20.37 2.84 -0.72
C LEU A 97 -19.70 3.97 0.08
N PHE A 98 -19.04 4.90 -0.61
CA PHE A 98 -18.04 5.79 0.00
C PHE A 98 -18.39 7.28 -0.04
N VAL A 99 -19.26 7.75 -0.95
CA VAL A 99 -19.48 9.19 -1.19
C VAL A 99 -20.85 9.68 -0.71
N GLY A 100 -21.94 8.99 -1.09
CA GLY A 100 -23.31 9.48 -0.90
C GLY A 100 -23.93 10.02 -2.18
N PRO A 101 -25.19 10.48 -2.14
CA PRO A 101 -25.57 11.67 -1.36
C PRO A 101 -26.27 11.38 -0.02
N PHE A 102 -26.56 10.10 0.26
CA PHE A 102 -27.12 9.66 1.54
C PHE A 102 -26.00 9.17 2.47
N LYS A 103 -26.38 8.70 3.66
CA LYS A 103 -25.43 8.09 4.59
C LYS A 103 -24.67 6.97 3.89
N THR A 104 -23.36 7.12 3.82
CA THR A 104 -22.46 6.14 3.19
C THR A 104 -22.51 4.82 3.94
N VAL A 105 -22.51 3.72 3.20
CA VAL A 105 -22.59 2.38 3.79
C VAL A 105 -21.30 2.04 4.51
N VAL A 106 -20.16 2.43 3.92
CA VAL A 106 -18.83 2.15 4.43
C VAL A 106 -17.98 3.42 4.33
N PRO A 107 -18.18 4.43 5.19
CA PRO A 107 -17.39 5.66 5.13
C PRO A 107 -15.89 5.35 5.20
N PRO A 108 -15.04 5.82 4.27
CA PRO A 108 -13.64 5.39 4.18
C PRO A 108 -12.73 6.11 5.20
N TYR A 109 -13.21 6.30 6.43
CA TYR A 109 -12.49 7.02 7.48
C TYR A 109 -12.32 6.12 8.71
N SER A 110 -11.06 5.88 9.09
CA SER A 110 -10.72 5.05 10.25
C SER A 110 -11.37 5.56 11.55
N SER A 111 -11.51 6.88 11.71
CA SER A 111 -12.14 7.50 12.88
C SER A 111 -13.61 7.11 13.07
N ILE A 112 -14.28 6.63 12.02
CA ILE A 112 -15.65 6.10 12.12
C ILE A 112 -15.69 4.72 12.77
N PHE A 113 -14.64 3.90 12.56
CA PHE A 113 -14.57 2.52 13.03
C PHE A 113 -13.79 2.37 14.33
N LEU A 114 -12.68 3.09 14.47
CA LEU A 114 -11.73 2.97 15.58
C LEU A 114 -11.87 4.10 16.61
N GLY A 115 -12.50 5.21 16.21
CA GLY A 115 -12.50 6.46 16.95
C GLY A 115 -13.86 6.86 17.52
N SER A 116 -14.04 8.18 17.66
CA SER A 116 -15.26 8.82 18.19
C SER A 116 -16.49 8.75 17.28
N ARG A 117 -16.44 7.95 16.20
CA ARG A 117 -17.50 7.84 15.19
C ARG A 117 -17.79 9.16 14.46
N THR A 118 -16.82 10.08 14.45
CA THR A 118 -16.87 11.37 13.76
C THR A 118 -15.62 11.54 12.88
N VAL A 119 -15.76 12.27 11.78
CA VAL A 119 -14.63 12.63 10.91
C VAL A 119 -13.80 13.75 11.58
N MET A 120 -12.50 13.80 11.29
CA MET A 120 -11.57 14.80 11.85
C MET A 120 -11.54 14.81 13.38
N SER A 121 -11.55 13.63 13.99
CA SER A 121 -11.36 13.45 15.43
C SER A 121 -9.88 13.52 15.82
N ASP A 122 -9.61 13.32 17.12
CA ASP A 122 -8.25 13.21 17.66
C ASP A 122 -7.41 12.14 16.93
N ASP A 123 -8.04 11.06 16.44
CA ASP A 123 -7.37 10.03 15.64
C ASP A 123 -6.83 10.59 14.33
N THR A 124 -7.60 11.47 13.68
CA THR A 124 -7.15 12.17 12.48
C THR A 124 -5.99 13.11 12.80
N MET A 125 -6.04 13.82 13.94
CA MET A 125 -4.96 14.71 14.36
C MET A 125 -3.67 13.95 14.68
N TRP A 126 -3.79 12.77 15.29
CA TRP A 126 -2.66 11.89 15.55
C TRP A 126 -2.01 11.39 14.26
N VAL A 127 -2.80 10.96 13.27
CA VAL A 127 -2.29 10.55 11.95
C VAL A 127 -1.59 11.72 11.23
N LEU A 128 -2.16 12.93 11.29
CA LEU A 128 -1.54 14.13 10.71
C LEU A 128 -0.19 14.46 11.35
N ASP A 129 -0.08 14.38 12.68
CA ASP A 129 1.17 14.58 13.39
C ASP A 129 2.21 13.50 13.06
N PHE A 130 1.77 12.24 12.92
CA PHE A 130 2.62 11.14 12.47
C PHE A 130 3.24 11.42 11.08
N TYR A 131 2.41 11.81 10.09
CA TYR A 131 2.90 12.18 8.77
C TYR A 131 3.91 13.34 8.82
N ARG A 132 3.61 14.40 9.58
CA ARG A 132 4.51 15.55 9.75
C ARG A 132 5.85 15.15 10.36
N LYS A 133 5.85 14.30 11.38
CA LYS A 133 7.08 13.79 12.01
C LYS A 133 7.91 12.92 11.06
N ALA A 134 7.27 12.27 10.11
CA ALA A 134 7.93 11.54 9.03
C ALA A 134 8.41 12.44 7.88
N GLY A 135 8.24 13.76 7.98
CA GLY A 135 8.62 14.72 6.93
C GLY A 135 7.66 14.75 5.74
N MET A 136 6.46 14.19 5.89
CA MET A 136 5.42 14.22 4.87
C MET A 136 4.44 15.36 5.14
N GLU A 137 4.12 16.11 4.10
CA GLU A 137 3.09 17.16 4.13
C GLU A 137 2.01 16.85 3.09
N PHE A 138 0.76 17.11 3.44
CA PHE A 138 -0.33 17.04 2.48
C PHE A 138 -0.19 18.18 1.48
N ASN A 139 -0.28 17.85 0.19
CA ASN A 139 -0.42 18.85 -0.85
C ASN A 139 -1.75 19.59 -0.62
N ARG A 140 -1.68 20.91 -0.44
CA ARG A 140 -2.85 21.76 -0.14
C ARG A 140 -3.51 22.33 -1.39
N ASP A 141 -2.98 22.05 -2.57
CA ASP A 141 -3.41 22.63 -3.85
C ASP A 141 -4.32 21.69 -4.66
N VAL A 142 -5.33 21.09 -4.01
CA VAL A 142 -6.41 20.33 -4.69
C VAL A 142 -7.77 20.86 -4.26
#